data_AF-A0A7Y9DYT2-F1
#
_entry.id   AF-A0A7Y9DYT2-F1
#
_cell.length_a   1.000
_cell.length_b   1.000
_cell.length_c   1.000
_cell.angle_alpha   90.00
_cell.angle_beta   90.00
_cell.angle_gamma   90.00
#
_symmetry.space_group_name_H-M   'P 1'
#
loop_
_entity.id
_entity.type
_entity.pdbx_description
1 polymer ?
#
loop_
_entity_poly.entity_id
_entity_poly.type
_entity_poly.pdbx_seq_one_letter_code
_entity_poly.pdbx_strand_id
1 'polypeptide(L)'
;MDDATRALLDLWDTTEDTVEALAAPDWNRPLARTDRARAAAVLDTGGTVVADLVTHLGGVHYAGPDRLRAALVTAHARAGRQLVHAAPRGEELAAQCLDMCLHTHDLLAALGRDLDRDEAGPAAAEACRLVVGMIPRLLAHVPEPRASSLRVVVRTDRRVVDRVLPTTGAGAPETLEADAVALLLVLSGRRVPAELRGRVLCDGPTGRRVLAAA
;
A
#
# COMPACT_ATOMS: atom_id res chain seq x y z
N MET A 1 -11.67 -19.72 0.70
CA MET A 1 -10.73 -18.59 0.82
C MET A 1 -11.32 -17.43 0.05
N ASP A 2 -11.43 -16.26 0.68
CA ASP A 2 -11.94 -15.05 0.00
C ASP A 2 -10.89 -14.45 -0.95
N ASP A 3 -11.33 -13.53 -1.80
CA ASP A 3 -10.48 -12.91 -2.83
C ASP A 3 -9.33 -12.08 -2.25
N ALA A 4 -9.49 -11.48 -1.06
CA ALA A 4 -8.43 -10.67 -0.45
C ALA A 4 -7.33 -11.57 0.13
N THR A 5 -7.72 -12.68 0.77
CA THR A 5 -6.78 -13.69 1.28
C THR A 5 -6.02 -14.35 0.13
N ARG A 6 -6.68 -14.61 -1.01
CA ARG A 6 -6.01 -15.12 -2.21
C ARG A 6 -5.00 -14.12 -2.76
N ALA A 7 -5.42 -12.88 -2.99
CA ALA A 7 -4.51 -11.83 -3.48
C ALA A 7 -3.33 -11.58 -2.52
N LEU A 8 -3.53 -11.71 -1.21
CA LEU A 8 -2.46 -11.63 -0.23
C LEU A 8 -1.42 -12.76 -0.40
N LEU A 9 -1.85 -13.99 -0.71
CA LEU A 9 -0.95 -15.09 -1.03
C LEU A 9 -0.23 -14.86 -2.36
N ASP A 10 -0.94 -14.40 -3.38
CA ASP A 10 -0.35 -14.10 -4.70
C ASP A 10 0.75 -13.01 -4.59
N LEU A 11 0.57 -12.03 -3.68
CA LEU A 11 1.59 -11.02 -3.37
C LEU A 11 2.81 -11.61 -2.64
N TRP A 12 2.60 -12.61 -1.76
CA TRP A 12 3.69 -13.34 -1.14
C TRP A 12 4.48 -14.16 -2.16
N ASP A 13 3.80 -14.89 -3.05
CA ASP A 13 4.41 -15.63 -4.15
C ASP A 13 5.25 -14.70 -5.03
N THR A 14 4.66 -13.57 -5.47
CA THR A 14 5.35 -12.55 -6.27
C THR A 14 6.61 -12.01 -5.58
N THR A 15 6.54 -11.79 -4.26
CA THR A 15 7.66 -11.29 -3.46
C THR A 15 8.76 -12.34 -3.36
N GLU A 16 8.43 -13.60 -3.07
CA GLU A 16 9.39 -14.70 -2.98
C GLU A 16 10.09 -14.93 -4.33
N ASP A 17 9.32 -15.08 -5.41
CA ASP A 17 9.86 -15.29 -6.77
C ASP A 17 10.81 -14.15 -7.17
N THR A 18 10.44 -12.92 -6.82
CA THR A 18 11.27 -11.75 -7.12
C THR A 18 12.57 -11.78 -6.32
N VAL A 19 12.54 -12.17 -5.05
CA VAL A 19 13.73 -12.27 -4.18
C VAL A 19 14.64 -13.44 -4.58
N GLU A 20 14.06 -14.57 -4.97
CA GLU A 20 14.80 -15.72 -5.49
C GLU A 20 15.62 -15.32 -6.73
N ALA A 21 15.01 -14.56 -7.63
CA ALA A 21 15.63 -14.11 -8.88
C ALA A 21 16.65 -12.96 -8.74
N LEU A 22 16.84 -12.36 -7.55
CA LEU A 22 17.74 -11.21 -7.36
C LEU A 22 19.20 -11.54 -7.69
N ALA A 23 19.82 -10.69 -8.53
CA ALA A 23 21.26 -10.72 -8.73
C ALA A 23 22.00 -10.00 -7.59
N ALA A 24 23.30 -10.28 -7.44
CA ALA A 24 24.15 -9.65 -6.42
C ALA A 24 24.03 -8.11 -6.32
N PRO A 25 24.05 -7.32 -7.42
CA PRO A 25 23.92 -5.87 -7.33
C PRO A 25 22.53 -5.40 -6.87
N ASP A 26 21.50 -6.23 -7.04
CA ASP A 26 20.12 -5.83 -6.78
C ASP A 26 19.82 -5.67 -5.28
N TRP A 27 20.54 -6.41 -4.43
CA TRP A 27 20.40 -6.37 -2.96
C TRP A 27 20.67 -4.99 -2.36
N ASN A 28 21.52 -4.19 -3.01
CA ASN A 28 21.87 -2.84 -2.56
C ASN A 28 21.12 -1.74 -3.30
N ARG A 29 20.15 -2.08 -4.16
CA ARG A 29 19.36 -1.06 -4.85
C ARG A 29 18.53 -0.27 -3.85
N PRO A 30 18.47 1.06 -4.01
CA PRO A 30 17.63 1.90 -3.17
C PRO A 30 16.15 1.61 -3.46
N LEU A 31 15.33 1.66 -2.42
CA LEU A 31 13.88 1.62 -2.58
C LEU A 31 13.40 2.98 -3.10
N ALA A 32 12.46 2.98 -4.04
CA ALA A 32 11.91 4.19 -4.64
C ALA A 32 10.99 4.94 -3.67
N ARG A 33 11.58 5.64 -2.70
CA ARG A 33 10.87 6.53 -1.78
C ARG A 33 10.96 7.96 -2.29
N THR A 34 9.82 8.63 -2.44
CA THR A 34 9.85 10.09 -2.58
C THR A 34 10.15 10.71 -1.22
N ASP A 35 10.59 11.97 -1.19
CA ASP A 35 10.74 12.72 0.08
C ASP A 35 9.44 12.79 0.88
N ARG A 36 8.30 12.62 0.20
CA ARG A 36 6.96 12.56 0.79
C ARG A 36 6.69 11.26 1.56
N ALA A 37 7.18 10.13 1.04
CA ALA A 37 7.06 8.83 1.73
C ALA A 37 7.76 8.84 3.10
N ARG A 38 8.82 9.66 3.27
CA ARG A 38 9.51 9.83 4.57
C ARG A 38 8.67 10.54 5.62
N ALA A 39 7.66 11.33 5.21
CA ALA A 39 6.78 12.06 6.13
C ALA A 39 5.64 11.19 6.67
N ALA A 40 5.17 10.21 5.90
CA ALA A 40 4.13 9.26 6.30
C ALA A 40 4.70 8.08 7.10
N ALA A 41 5.25 8.35 8.29
CA ALA A 41 5.86 7.33 9.16
C ALA A 41 4.95 6.14 9.51
N VAL A 42 3.63 6.29 9.34
CA VAL A 42 2.63 5.24 9.60
C VAL A 42 2.61 4.17 8.50
N LEU A 43 3.15 4.44 7.31
CA LEU A 43 3.15 3.55 6.13
C LEU A 43 4.58 3.24 5.63
N ASP A 44 5.57 3.41 6.51
CA ASP A 44 6.96 3.08 6.23
C ASP A 44 7.14 1.56 6.20
N THR A 45 7.86 1.08 5.20
CA THR A 45 8.05 -0.35 4.90
C THR A 45 9.28 -0.96 5.55
N GLY A 46 9.97 -0.18 6.39
CA GLY A 46 11.25 -0.55 6.96
C GLY A 46 12.37 -0.53 5.92
N GLY A 47 13.58 -0.18 6.34
CA GLY A 47 14.76 -0.24 5.48
C GLY A 47 14.91 0.89 4.47
N THR A 48 16.03 0.91 3.74
CA THR A 48 16.32 1.91 2.70
C THR A 48 16.75 1.29 1.37
N VAL A 49 17.16 0.02 1.40
CA VAL A 49 17.54 -0.79 0.24
C VAL A 49 16.81 -2.13 0.26
N VAL A 50 16.89 -2.88 -0.86
CA VAL A 50 16.26 -4.21 -1.01
C VAL A 50 16.64 -5.17 0.13
N ALA A 51 17.92 -5.23 0.52
CA ALA A 51 18.35 -6.10 1.62
C ALA A 51 17.65 -5.79 2.95
N ASP A 52 17.47 -4.52 3.29
CA ASP A 52 16.79 -4.12 4.53
C ASP A 52 15.31 -4.51 4.52
N LEU A 53 14.64 -4.30 3.37
CA LEU A 53 13.25 -4.70 3.17
C LEU A 53 13.06 -6.20 3.33
N VAL A 54 13.94 -7.01 2.72
CA VAL A 54 13.88 -8.47 2.84
C VAL A 54 14.22 -8.92 4.27
N THR A 55 15.13 -8.22 4.96
CA THR A 55 15.38 -8.42 6.40
C THR A 55 14.11 -8.16 7.23
N HIS A 56 13.39 -7.08 6.93
CA HIS A 56 12.14 -6.73 7.61
C HIS A 56 11.07 -7.82 7.39
N LEU A 57 10.84 -8.21 6.13
CA LEU A 57 9.87 -9.25 5.76
C LEU A 57 10.22 -10.64 6.33
N GLY A 58 11.48 -11.03 6.27
CA GLY A 58 11.97 -12.29 6.81
C GLY A 58 12.01 -12.32 8.34
N GLY A 59 11.97 -11.15 9.00
CA GLY A 59 12.07 -11.03 10.45
C GLY A 59 13.45 -11.45 11.00
N VAL A 60 14.51 -11.27 10.21
CA VAL A 60 15.88 -11.68 10.57
C VAL A 60 16.88 -10.57 10.36
N HIS A 61 17.90 -10.50 11.23
CA HIS A 61 19.04 -9.61 10.99
C HIS A 61 19.81 -10.04 9.74
N TYR A 62 20.31 -9.04 8.99
CA TYR A 62 21.04 -9.27 7.76
C TYR A 62 22.25 -10.18 7.98
N ALA A 63 22.32 -11.26 7.20
CA ALA A 63 23.40 -12.25 7.25
C ALA A 63 23.83 -12.71 5.84
N GLY A 64 23.54 -11.90 4.82
CA GLY A 64 23.83 -12.18 3.41
C GLY A 64 22.63 -12.68 2.60
N PRO A 65 22.69 -12.61 1.26
CA PRO A 65 21.59 -12.95 0.34
C PRO A 65 20.96 -14.33 0.57
N ASP A 66 21.77 -15.37 0.73
CA ASP A 66 21.24 -16.74 0.83
C ASP A 66 20.45 -16.97 2.12
N ARG A 67 20.91 -16.36 3.24
CA ARG A 67 20.17 -16.40 4.49
C ARG A 67 18.86 -15.62 4.41
N LEU A 68 18.86 -14.49 3.71
CA LEU A 68 17.65 -13.71 3.49
C LEU A 68 16.62 -14.45 2.64
N ARG A 69 17.05 -15.11 1.55
CA ARG A 69 16.17 -15.96 0.73
C ARG A 69 15.53 -17.06 1.58
N ALA A 70 16.33 -17.81 2.34
CA ALA A 70 15.82 -18.88 3.19
C ALA A 70 14.88 -18.37 4.30
N ALA A 71 15.17 -17.20 4.89
CA ALA A 71 14.31 -16.59 5.88
C ALA A 71 12.97 -16.13 5.29
N LEU A 72 12.99 -15.57 4.09
CA LEU A 72 11.77 -15.16 3.38
C LEU A 72 10.89 -16.35 3.04
N VAL A 73 11.46 -17.43 2.48
CA VAL A 73 10.74 -18.70 2.22
C VAL A 73 10.07 -19.23 3.49
N THR A 74 10.78 -19.16 4.62
CA THR A 74 10.24 -19.58 5.92
C THR A 74 9.10 -18.68 6.38
N ALA A 75 9.24 -17.36 6.21
CA ALA A 75 8.21 -16.38 6.55
C ALA A 75 6.96 -16.56 5.69
N HIS A 76 7.12 -16.75 4.38
CA HIS A 76 6.05 -17.04 3.46
C HIS A 76 5.34 -18.34 3.82
N ALA A 77 6.06 -19.45 4.00
CA ALA A 77 5.46 -20.72 4.39
C ALA A 77 4.69 -20.61 5.73
N ARG A 78 5.16 -19.80 6.67
CA ARG A 78 4.44 -19.49 7.92
C ARG A 78 3.16 -18.70 7.64
N ALA A 79 3.22 -17.65 6.83
CA ALA A 79 2.06 -16.86 6.45
C ALA A 79 1.02 -17.73 5.72
N GLY A 80 1.44 -18.53 4.75
CA GLY A 80 0.57 -19.48 4.03
C GLY A 80 -0.18 -20.42 4.96
N ARG A 81 0.52 -21.04 5.92
CA ARG A 81 -0.14 -21.90 6.94
C ARG A 81 -1.13 -21.12 7.79
N GLN A 82 -0.79 -19.91 8.23
CA GLN A 82 -1.70 -19.06 9.01
C GLN A 82 -2.96 -18.73 8.22
N LEU A 83 -2.81 -18.30 6.97
CA LEU A 83 -3.93 -17.94 6.09
C LEU A 83 -4.84 -19.14 5.74
N VAL A 84 -4.27 -20.34 5.63
CA VAL A 84 -5.05 -21.56 5.35
C VAL A 84 -5.82 -22.05 6.59
N HIS A 85 -5.21 -22.03 7.77
CA HIS A 85 -5.78 -22.66 8.97
C HIS A 85 -6.56 -21.71 9.87
N ALA A 86 -6.19 -20.43 9.89
CA ALA A 86 -6.78 -19.41 10.76
C ALA A 86 -6.66 -18.03 10.11
N ALA A 87 -7.28 -17.87 8.93
CA ALA A 87 -7.20 -16.62 8.18
C ALA A 87 -7.57 -15.41 9.07
N PRO A 88 -6.74 -14.36 9.09
CA PRO A 88 -7.02 -13.14 9.83
C PRO A 88 -8.30 -12.50 9.29
N ARG A 89 -8.95 -11.69 10.12
CA ARG A 89 -10.22 -11.05 9.76
C ARG A 89 -10.22 -9.60 10.20
N GLY A 90 -11.04 -8.78 9.52
CA GLY A 90 -11.19 -7.38 9.86
C GLY A 90 -9.88 -6.61 9.73
N GLU A 91 -9.50 -5.89 10.79
CA GLU A 91 -8.33 -5.01 10.79
C GLU A 91 -7.00 -5.75 10.62
N GLU A 92 -6.89 -6.98 11.13
CA GLU A 92 -5.66 -7.77 11.00
C GLU A 92 -5.39 -8.15 9.54
N LEU A 93 -6.41 -8.58 8.81
CA LEU A 93 -6.29 -8.87 7.38
C LEU A 93 -5.98 -7.59 6.59
N ALA A 94 -6.65 -6.49 6.91
CA ALA A 94 -6.40 -5.21 6.25
C ALA A 94 -4.97 -4.71 6.46
N ALA A 95 -4.39 -4.90 7.66
CA ALA A 95 -3.00 -4.57 7.95
C ALA A 95 -2.02 -5.46 7.17
N GLN A 96 -2.23 -6.78 7.15
CA GLN A 96 -1.37 -7.69 6.37
C GLN A 96 -1.44 -7.39 4.85
N CYS A 97 -2.64 -7.10 4.33
CA CYS A 97 -2.81 -6.65 2.94
C CYS A 97 -2.09 -5.33 2.67
N LEU A 98 -2.14 -4.38 3.61
CA LEU A 98 -1.45 -3.10 3.48
C LEU A 98 0.06 -3.31 3.38
N ASP A 99 0.63 -4.03 4.35
CA ASP A 99 2.07 -4.30 4.41
C ASP A 99 2.52 -4.98 3.11
N MET A 100 1.87 -6.06 2.69
CA MET A 100 2.27 -6.80 1.50
C MET A 100 2.09 -6.00 0.21
N CYS A 101 1.04 -5.19 0.07
CA CYS A 101 0.89 -4.32 -1.10
C CYS A 101 2.05 -3.32 -1.21
N LEU A 102 2.46 -2.72 -0.10
CA LEU A 102 3.53 -1.71 -0.08
C LEU A 102 4.92 -2.34 -0.25
N HIS A 103 5.18 -3.46 0.43
CA HIS A 103 6.44 -4.19 0.34
C HIS A 103 6.68 -4.76 -1.07
N THR A 104 5.68 -5.42 -1.65
CA THR A 104 5.78 -5.98 -3.00
C THR A 104 6.02 -4.86 -4.01
N HIS A 105 5.32 -3.73 -3.88
CA HIS A 105 5.55 -2.57 -4.73
C HIS A 105 6.98 -2.04 -4.63
N ASP A 106 7.49 -1.82 -3.41
CA ASP A 106 8.83 -1.26 -3.21
C ASP A 106 9.92 -2.15 -3.82
N LEU A 107 9.77 -3.47 -3.64
CA LEU A 107 10.67 -4.45 -4.22
C LEU A 107 10.64 -4.41 -5.75
N LEU A 108 9.45 -4.49 -6.36
CA LEU A 108 9.30 -4.44 -7.82
C LEU A 108 9.82 -3.13 -8.39
N ALA A 109 9.50 -2.00 -7.76
CA ALA A 109 9.91 -0.68 -8.19
C ALA A 109 11.44 -0.50 -8.15
N ALA A 110 12.12 -1.03 -7.13
CA ALA A 110 13.59 -1.03 -7.07
C ALA A 110 14.24 -1.79 -8.26
N LEU A 111 13.52 -2.75 -8.82
CA LEU A 111 13.93 -3.51 -10.00
C LEU A 111 13.43 -2.91 -11.33
N GLY A 112 12.72 -1.78 -11.30
CA GLY A 112 12.14 -1.16 -12.49
C GLY A 112 10.92 -1.90 -13.03
N ARG A 113 10.21 -2.64 -12.18
CA ARG A 113 8.97 -3.37 -12.49
C ARG A 113 7.78 -2.71 -11.80
N ASP A 114 6.60 -2.88 -12.37
CA ASP A 114 5.35 -2.41 -11.78
C ASP A 114 4.58 -3.56 -11.12
N LEU A 115 3.83 -3.23 -10.06
CA LEU A 115 2.90 -4.15 -9.41
C LEU A 115 1.69 -4.38 -10.31
N ASP A 116 1.36 -5.65 -10.56
CA ASP A 116 0.13 -6.00 -11.27
C ASP A 116 -1.08 -5.57 -10.43
N ARG A 117 -1.87 -4.68 -11.01
CA ARG A 117 -3.02 -4.06 -10.33
C ARG A 117 -4.19 -5.04 -10.20
N ASP A 118 -4.35 -5.95 -11.16
CA ASP A 118 -5.49 -6.84 -11.24
C ASP A 118 -5.28 -7.97 -10.21
N GLU A 119 -4.04 -8.43 -10.05
CA GLU A 119 -3.62 -9.35 -8.98
C GLU A 119 -3.71 -8.71 -7.59
N ALA A 120 -3.18 -7.48 -7.42
CA ALA A 120 -3.14 -6.82 -6.12
C ALA A 120 -4.50 -6.21 -5.70
N GLY A 121 -5.43 -5.98 -6.63
CA GLY A 121 -6.66 -5.22 -6.42
C GLY A 121 -7.48 -5.65 -5.21
N PRO A 122 -7.80 -6.95 -5.01
CA PRO A 122 -8.58 -7.40 -3.86
C PRO A 122 -7.90 -7.13 -2.52
N ALA A 123 -6.57 -7.34 -2.42
CA ALA A 123 -5.79 -7.05 -1.22
C ALA A 123 -5.71 -5.53 -0.98
N ALA A 124 -5.46 -4.75 -2.04
CA ALA A 124 -5.43 -3.29 -1.96
C ALA A 124 -6.76 -2.70 -1.48
N ALA A 125 -7.90 -3.24 -1.94
CA ALA A 125 -9.22 -2.83 -1.46
C ALA A 125 -9.42 -3.09 0.04
N GLU A 126 -8.90 -4.22 0.55
CA GLU A 126 -8.93 -4.53 1.98
C GLU A 126 -8.04 -3.58 2.78
N ALA A 127 -6.81 -3.35 2.31
CA ALA A 127 -5.90 -2.36 2.89
C ALA A 127 -6.50 -0.95 2.93
N CYS A 128 -7.20 -0.53 1.86
CA CYS A 128 -7.87 0.76 1.82
C CYS A 128 -8.97 0.92 2.89
N ARG A 129 -9.57 -0.16 3.40
CA ARG A 129 -10.54 -0.04 4.52
C ARG A 129 -9.87 0.47 5.79
N LEU A 130 -8.61 0.10 6.03
CA LEU A 130 -7.81 0.60 7.13
C LEU A 130 -7.33 2.04 6.84
N VAL A 131 -6.74 2.24 5.65
CA VAL A 131 -6.11 3.53 5.28
C VAL A 131 -7.14 4.67 5.14
N VAL A 132 -8.36 4.40 4.67
CA VAL A 132 -9.43 5.41 4.63
C VAL A 132 -9.77 5.92 6.03
N GLY A 133 -9.60 5.10 7.08
CA GLY A 133 -9.70 5.52 8.48
C GLY A 133 -8.66 6.56 8.90
N MET A 134 -7.57 6.72 8.15
CA MET A 134 -6.54 7.74 8.39
C MET A 134 -6.85 9.08 7.73
N ILE A 135 -7.73 9.12 6.72
CA ILE A 135 -8.07 10.34 5.97
C ILE A 135 -8.60 11.47 6.87
N PRO A 136 -9.43 11.22 7.91
CA PRO A 136 -9.80 12.28 8.86
C PRO A 136 -8.60 12.98 9.52
N ARG A 137 -7.51 12.25 9.82
CA ARG A 137 -6.29 12.85 10.37
C ARG A 137 -5.58 13.71 9.33
N LEU A 138 -5.53 13.26 8.08
CA LEU A 138 -4.99 14.06 6.98
C LEU A 138 -5.81 15.33 6.75
N LEU A 139 -7.15 15.23 6.80
CA LEU A 139 -8.07 16.36 6.70
C LEU A 139 -7.84 17.39 7.81
N ALA A 140 -7.53 16.96 9.05
CA ALA A 140 -7.19 17.87 10.15
C ALA A 140 -5.91 18.69 9.90
N HIS A 141 -5.02 18.21 9.02
CA HIS A 141 -3.81 18.91 8.59
C HIS A 141 -3.99 19.71 7.30
N VAL A 142 -5.14 19.61 6.63
CA VAL A 142 -5.46 20.44 5.47
C VAL A 142 -5.87 21.84 5.96
N PRO A 143 -5.13 22.90 5.62
CA PRO A 143 -5.55 24.25 5.97
C PRO A 143 -6.83 24.59 5.20
N GLU A 144 -7.86 25.01 5.94
CA GLU A 144 -9.14 25.52 5.43
C GLU A 144 -9.75 24.62 4.33
N PRO A 145 -10.24 23.41 4.67
CA PRO A 145 -10.97 22.60 3.71
C PRO A 145 -12.18 23.40 3.20
N ARG A 146 -12.42 23.35 1.89
CA ARG A 146 -13.50 24.14 1.28
C ARG A 146 -14.83 23.41 1.33
N ALA A 147 -14.83 22.10 1.12
CA ALA A 147 -16.04 21.30 1.08
C ALA A 147 -16.62 21.05 2.46
N SER A 148 -17.94 21.02 2.60
CA SER A 148 -18.60 20.56 3.85
C SER A 148 -18.37 19.08 4.15
N SER A 149 -18.17 18.28 3.10
CA SER A 149 -17.85 16.86 3.22
C SER A 149 -16.98 16.40 2.03
N LEU A 150 -16.20 15.35 2.28
CA LEU A 150 -15.44 14.64 1.25
C LEU A 150 -15.94 13.20 1.17
N ARG A 151 -16.54 12.83 0.03
CA ARG A 151 -16.86 11.44 -0.28
C ARG A 151 -15.65 10.76 -0.88
N VAL A 152 -15.14 9.73 -0.22
CA VAL A 152 -14.01 8.91 -0.68
C VAL A 152 -14.57 7.61 -1.24
N VAL A 153 -14.37 7.40 -2.54
CA VAL A 153 -14.79 6.19 -3.24
C VAL A 153 -13.55 5.47 -3.78
N VAL A 154 -13.26 4.31 -3.22
CA VAL A 154 -12.18 3.43 -3.69
C VAL A 154 -12.80 2.28 -4.47
N ARG A 155 -12.39 2.12 -5.72
CA ARG A 155 -12.91 1.08 -6.60
C ARG A 155 -11.86 0.04 -6.94
N THR A 156 -12.31 -1.18 -7.05
CA THR A 156 -11.70 -2.24 -7.85
C THR A 156 -12.79 -2.85 -8.72
N ASP A 157 -12.42 -3.76 -9.62
CA ASP A 157 -13.38 -4.41 -10.52
C ASP A 157 -14.53 -5.14 -9.80
N ARG A 158 -14.33 -5.49 -8.52
CA ARG A 158 -15.29 -6.30 -7.74
C ARG A 158 -15.69 -5.70 -6.40
N ARG A 159 -15.03 -4.64 -5.94
CA ARG A 159 -15.25 -4.06 -4.60
C ARG A 159 -15.29 -2.54 -4.67
N VAL A 160 -16.10 -1.96 -3.79
CA VAL A 160 -16.17 -0.52 -3.58
C VAL A 160 -16.09 -0.23 -2.09
N VAL A 161 -15.17 0.66 -1.70
CA VAL A 161 -15.18 1.32 -0.40
C VAL A 161 -15.76 2.71 -0.62
N ASP A 162 -16.89 3.02 0.00
CA ASP A 162 -17.56 4.32 -0.12
C ASP A 162 -17.75 4.90 1.28
N ARG A 163 -17.09 6.03 1.55
CA ARG A 163 -17.11 6.70 2.85
C ARG A 163 -17.30 8.19 2.68
N VAL A 164 -18.27 8.76 3.39
CA VAL A 164 -18.44 10.21 3.48
C VAL A 164 -17.79 10.69 4.77
N LEU A 165 -16.83 11.60 4.64
CA LEU A 165 -16.09 12.18 5.74
C LEU A 165 -16.52 13.65 5.90
N PRO A 166 -17.02 14.05 7.08
CA PRO A 166 -17.29 15.47 7.33
C PRO A 166 -15.97 16.24 7.35
N THR A 167 -16.00 17.51 6.92
CA THR A 167 -14.87 18.43 7.08
C THR A 167 -15.30 19.68 7.85
N THR A 168 -14.36 20.58 8.15
CA THR A 168 -14.64 21.88 8.77
C THR A 168 -15.07 22.97 7.77
N GLY A 169 -15.09 22.65 6.47
CA GLY A 169 -15.48 23.57 5.40
C GLY A 169 -16.99 23.82 5.33
N ALA A 170 -17.39 24.88 4.63
CA ALA A 170 -18.80 25.28 4.45
C ALA A 170 -19.30 25.21 3.01
N GLY A 171 -18.44 24.82 2.05
CA GLY A 171 -18.76 24.74 0.62
C GLY A 171 -19.50 23.46 0.23
N ALA A 172 -19.69 23.30 -1.08
CA ALA A 172 -20.34 22.12 -1.67
C ALA A 172 -19.57 20.83 -1.32
N PRO A 173 -20.25 19.68 -1.17
CA PRO A 173 -19.59 18.38 -1.07
C PRO A 173 -18.64 18.11 -2.24
N GLU A 174 -17.51 17.49 -1.95
CA GLU A 174 -16.51 17.07 -2.93
C GLU A 174 -16.34 15.53 -2.89
N THR A 175 -15.78 14.97 -3.95
CA THR A 175 -15.51 13.55 -4.17
C THR A 175 -14.04 13.32 -4.50
N LEU A 176 -13.44 12.36 -3.79
CA LEU A 176 -12.19 11.71 -4.12
C LEU A 176 -12.50 10.29 -4.59
N GLU A 177 -12.28 10.01 -5.86
CA GLU A 177 -12.44 8.70 -6.45
C GLU A 177 -11.08 8.13 -6.85
N ALA A 178 -10.80 6.88 -6.48
CA ALA A 178 -9.53 6.26 -6.81
C ALA A 178 -9.63 4.74 -7.02
N ASP A 179 -8.74 4.21 -7.86
CA ASP A 179 -8.34 2.81 -7.81
C ASP A 179 -7.63 2.51 -6.48
N ALA A 180 -7.85 1.30 -5.94
CA ALA A 180 -7.30 0.91 -4.64
C ALA A 180 -5.77 0.95 -4.60
N VAL A 181 -5.11 0.37 -5.59
CA VAL A 181 -3.64 0.38 -5.67
C VAL A 181 -3.13 1.81 -5.80
N ALA A 182 -3.74 2.61 -6.69
CA ALA A 182 -3.37 4.01 -6.87
C ALA A 182 -3.50 4.84 -5.59
N LEU A 183 -4.58 4.66 -4.83
CA LEU A 183 -4.78 5.37 -3.57
C LEU A 183 -3.71 5.03 -2.55
N LEU A 184 -3.37 3.75 -2.38
CA LEU A 184 -2.31 3.32 -1.45
C LEU A 184 -0.96 3.93 -1.82
N LEU A 185 -0.60 3.93 -3.11
CA LEU A 185 0.67 4.49 -3.57
C LEU A 185 0.74 6.01 -3.37
N VAL A 186 -0.37 6.73 -3.56
CA VAL A 186 -0.41 8.18 -3.31
C VAL A 186 -0.36 8.49 -1.82
N LEU A 187 -1.17 7.81 -1.00
CA LEU A 187 -1.25 8.09 0.44
C LEU A 187 -0.01 7.66 1.20
N SER A 188 0.80 6.78 0.63
CA SER A 188 2.09 6.38 1.20
C SER A 188 3.28 7.12 0.56
N GLY A 189 3.02 8.11 -0.29
CA GLY A 189 4.06 8.93 -0.91
C GLY A 189 4.92 8.19 -1.93
N ARG A 190 4.51 7.04 -2.46
CA ARG A 190 5.29 6.26 -3.46
C ARG A 190 5.09 6.74 -4.88
N ARG A 191 3.96 7.39 -5.15
CA ARG A 191 3.61 7.98 -6.44
C ARG A 191 2.90 9.31 -6.24
N VAL A 192 3.06 10.23 -7.20
CA VAL A 192 2.26 11.45 -7.20
C VAL A 192 0.99 11.26 -8.04
N PRO A 193 -0.14 11.92 -7.71
CA PRO A 193 -1.38 11.75 -8.47
C PRO A 193 -1.25 11.99 -9.99
N ALA A 194 -0.34 12.88 -10.40
CA ALA A 194 -0.09 13.21 -11.80
C ALA A 194 0.47 12.03 -12.63
N GLU A 195 1.14 11.07 -11.99
CA GLU A 195 1.66 9.84 -12.61
C GLU A 195 0.55 8.79 -12.82
N LEU A 196 -0.57 8.92 -12.10
CA LEU A 196 -1.66 7.94 -12.03
C LEU A 196 -2.92 8.48 -12.72
N ARG A 197 -2.76 9.04 -13.93
CA ARG A 197 -3.83 9.68 -14.69
C ARG A 197 -5.01 8.72 -14.88
N GLY A 198 -6.22 9.22 -14.60
CA GLY A 198 -7.46 8.43 -14.71
C GLY A 198 -7.66 7.39 -13.60
N ARG A 199 -6.71 7.24 -12.67
CA ARG A 199 -6.80 6.30 -11.54
C ARG A 199 -7.06 6.99 -10.21
N VAL A 200 -6.84 8.31 -10.14
CA VAL A 200 -7.20 9.15 -9.00
C VAL A 200 -7.84 10.42 -9.53
N LEU A 201 -9.08 10.67 -9.10
CA LEU A 201 -9.93 11.75 -9.55
C LEU A 201 -10.42 12.54 -8.34
N CYS A 202 -10.26 13.85 -8.40
CA CYS A 202 -10.81 14.78 -7.41
C CYS A 202 -11.65 15.82 -8.13
N ASP A 203 -12.92 15.95 -7.75
CA ASP A 203 -13.81 16.98 -8.29
C ASP A 203 -13.54 18.38 -7.67
N GLY A 204 -12.77 18.44 -6.58
CA GLY A 204 -12.50 19.70 -5.88
C GLY A 204 -11.15 19.80 -5.16
N PRO A 205 -10.86 21.00 -4.62
CA PRO A 205 -9.59 21.33 -3.97
C PRO A 205 -9.34 20.64 -2.63
N THR A 206 -10.37 20.27 -1.88
CA THR A 206 -10.24 19.59 -0.58
C THR A 206 -9.61 18.21 -0.77
N GLY A 207 -10.16 17.41 -1.69
CA GLY A 207 -9.60 16.09 -2.03
C GLY A 207 -8.15 16.18 -2.53
N ARG A 208 -7.85 17.16 -3.39
CA ARG A 208 -6.46 17.40 -3.86
C ARG A 208 -5.49 17.72 -2.74
N ARG A 209 -5.92 18.49 -1.74
CA ARG A 209 -5.07 18.85 -0.58
C ARG A 209 -4.85 17.65 0.35
N VAL A 210 -5.85 16.79 0.55
CA VAL A 210 -5.66 15.51 1.29
C VAL A 210 -4.58 14.68 0.61
N LEU A 211 -4.70 14.50 -0.71
CA LEU A 211 -3.69 13.80 -1.51
C LEU A 211 -2.37 14.55 -1.65
N ALA A 212 -2.23 15.78 -1.13
CA ALA A 212 -0.98 16.54 -1.07
C ALA A 212 -0.36 16.53 0.34
N ALA A 213 -1.17 16.27 1.38
CA ALA A 213 -0.76 16.23 2.78
C ALA A 213 -0.28 14.84 3.25
N ALA A 214 -0.71 13.77 2.57
CA ALA A 214 -0.21 12.41 2.81
C ALA A 214 1.29 12.28 2.52
#